data_AF-A0A2N5GHQ1-F1
#
_entry.id   AF-A0A2N5GHQ1-F1
#
_cell.length_a   1.000
_cell.length_b   1.000
_cell.length_c   1.000
_cell.angle_alpha   90.00
_cell.angle_beta   90.00
_cell.angle_gamma   90.00
#
_symmetry.space_group_name_H-M   'P 1'
#
loop_
_entity.id
_entity.type
_entity.pdbx_description
1 polymer ?
#
loop_
_entity_poly.entity_id
_entity_poly.type
_entity_poly.pdbx_seq_one_letter_code
_entity_poly.pdbx_strand_id
1 'polypeptide(L)'
;MDNTNAEIFHATPESLGEVVYPWASLEELDKLHTNEKTNLVLFGHVHHAFTRQANGRTIVNAGSAGFSFDGDNRASYAIIDIDQTNLAVQFKKGVL
;
A
#
# COMPACT_ATOMS: atom_id res chain seq x y z
N MET A 1 -9.78 -6.79 20.46
CA MET A 1 -8.85 -5.66 20.34
C MET A 1 -8.06 -5.95 19.09
N ASP A 2 -8.21 -5.09 18.08
CA ASP A 2 -7.72 -5.34 16.73
C ASP A 2 -6.19 -5.33 16.76
N ASN A 3 -5.55 -6.43 16.35
CA ASN A 3 -4.09 -6.57 16.44
C ASN A 3 -3.37 -5.97 15.21
N THR A 4 -3.99 -4.99 14.55
CA THR A 4 -3.44 -4.36 13.35
C THR A 4 -2.49 -3.24 13.77
N ASN A 5 -1.22 -3.40 13.39
CA ASN A 5 -0.20 -2.36 13.52
C ASN A 5 0.11 -1.87 12.11
N ALA A 6 -0.32 -0.63 11.84
CA ALA A 6 -0.19 -0.03 10.53
C ALA A 6 0.92 1.04 10.53
N GLU A 7 1.75 1.04 9.49
CA GLU A 7 2.64 2.14 9.17
C GLU A 7 2.24 2.76 7.82
N ILE A 8 2.37 4.09 7.72
CA ILE A 8 1.91 4.85 6.55
C ILE A 8 3.02 5.77 6.10
N PHE A 9 3.40 5.68 4.82
CA PHE A 9 4.47 6.47 4.24
C PHE A 9 4.04 7.10 2.90
N HIS A 10 4.69 8.17 2.49
CA HIS A 10 4.52 8.65 1.11
C HIS A 10 5.18 7.70 0.10
N ALA A 11 6.47 7.41 0.30
CA ALA A 11 7.25 6.46 -0.50
C ALA A 11 7.82 5.34 0.38
N THR A 12 8.97 5.55 1.03
CA THR A 12 9.55 4.61 2.01
C THR A 12 9.74 5.32 3.37
N PRO A 13 10.07 4.60 4.47
CA PRO A 13 10.32 5.24 5.76
C PRO A 13 11.46 6.26 5.74
N GLU A 14 12.49 5.99 4.93
CA GLU A 14 13.72 6.78 4.87
C GLU A 14 13.79 7.73 3.67
N SER A 15 12.80 7.68 2.76
CA SER A 15 12.83 8.47 1.52
C SER A 15 11.44 8.89 1.06
N LEU A 16 11.34 10.13 0.58
CA LEU A 16 10.15 10.66 -0.10
C LEU A 16 10.13 10.40 -1.61
N GLY A 17 11.20 9.84 -2.19
CA GLY A 17 11.35 9.70 -3.64
C GLY A 17 11.75 8.32 -4.13
N GLU A 18 12.07 7.39 -3.24
CA GLU A 18 12.44 6.03 -3.62
C GLU A 18 11.23 5.27 -4.17
N VAL A 19 11.40 4.65 -5.33
CA VAL A 19 10.33 3.99 -6.08
C VAL A 19 10.31 2.50 -5.75
N VAL A 20 9.22 2.02 -5.16
CA VAL A 20 8.97 0.59 -4.94
C VAL A 20 7.81 0.14 -5.84
N TYR A 21 8.15 -0.56 -6.92
CA TYR A 21 7.20 -0.97 -7.95
C TYR A 21 6.28 -2.14 -7.51
N PRO A 22 5.15 -2.37 -8.20
CA PRO A 22 4.28 -3.53 -7.93
C PRO A 22 5.00 -4.89 -8.03
N TRP A 23 6.04 -4.98 -8.85
CA TRP A 23 6.89 -6.17 -9.05
C TRP A 23 8.19 -6.13 -8.24
N ALA A 24 8.31 -5.23 -7.26
CA ALA A 24 9.46 -5.19 -6.36
C ALA A 24 9.70 -6.55 -5.69
N SER A 25 10.97 -6.83 -5.45
CA SER A 25 11.44 -8.00 -4.70
C SER A 25 10.94 -7.98 -3.27
N LEU A 26 10.97 -9.13 -2.59
CA LEU A 26 10.61 -9.19 -1.17
C LEU A 26 11.53 -8.34 -0.30
N GLU A 27 12.81 -8.24 -0.64
CA GLU A 27 13.79 -7.40 0.07
C GLU A 27 13.46 -5.90 -0.06
N GLU A 28 13.10 -5.44 -1.25
CA GLU A 28 12.66 -4.05 -1.46
C GLU A 28 11.36 -3.74 -0.71
N LEU A 29 10.41 -4.67 -0.72
CA LEU A 29 9.16 -4.54 0.02
C LEU A 29 9.38 -4.52 1.54
N ASP A 30 10.36 -5.28 2.03
CA ASP A 30 10.71 -5.32 3.45
C ASP A 30 11.25 -3.97 3.95
N LYS A 31 11.78 -3.11 3.07
CA LYS A 31 12.18 -1.75 3.46
C LYS A 31 11.01 -0.83 3.81
N LEU A 32 9.76 -1.21 3.51
CA LEU A 32 8.59 -0.36 3.70
C LEU A 32 8.01 -0.38 5.13
N HIS A 33 8.79 -0.77 6.13
CA HIS A 33 8.37 -0.76 7.52
C HIS A 33 9.56 -0.41 8.43
N THR A 34 9.28 0.05 9.64
CA THR A 34 10.32 0.28 10.67
C THR A 34 10.10 -0.54 11.93
N ASN A 35 8.88 -1.06 12.13
CA ASN A 35 8.50 -1.80 13.31
C ASN A 35 8.18 -3.26 12.97
N GLU A 36 8.83 -4.20 13.65
CA GLU A 36 8.62 -5.63 13.40
C GLU A 36 7.18 -6.10 13.65
N LYS A 37 6.43 -5.41 14.50
CA LYS A 37 5.01 -5.71 14.77
C LYS A 37 4.08 -5.26 13.65
N THR A 38 4.56 -4.44 12.72
CA THR A 38 3.77 -3.94 11.59
C THR A 38 3.30 -5.09 10.74
N ASN A 39 1.98 -5.15 10.51
CA ASN A 39 1.33 -6.14 9.66
C ASN A 39 0.53 -5.50 8.52
N LEU A 40 0.40 -4.18 8.52
CA LEU A 40 -0.15 -3.39 7.43
C LEU A 40 0.79 -2.23 7.10
N VAL A 41 1.17 -2.10 5.83
CA VAL A 41 1.91 -0.95 5.30
C VAL A 41 1.08 -0.28 4.25
N LEU A 42 0.85 1.03 4.38
CA LEU A 42 0.18 1.85 3.39
C LEU A 42 1.17 2.84 2.80
N PHE A 43 1.29 2.88 1.47
CA PHE A 43 2.16 3.85 0.82
C PHE A 43 1.62 4.37 -0.51
N GLY A 44 2.31 5.36 -1.09
CA GLY A 44 1.92 6.05 -2.33
C GLY A 44 3.08 6.14 -3.32
N HIS A 45 3.33 7.35 -3.83
CA HIS A 45 4.45 7.70 -4.72
C HIS A 45 4.45 7.09 -6.13
N VAL A 46 4.18 5.79 -6.28
CA VAL A 46 4.30 5.09 -7.58
C VAL A 46 3.03 5.12 -8.44
N HIS A 47 1.92 5.63 -7.90
CA HIS A 47 0.67 5.91 -8.63
C HIS A 47 0.04 4.70 -9.36
N HIS A 48 0.41 3.49 -8.92
CA HIS A 48 -0.19 2.23 -9.32
C HIS A 48 -0.86 1.60 -8.10
N ALA A 49 -2.15 1.29 -8.21
CA ALA A 49 -2.86 0.58 -7.16
C ALA A 49 -2.41 -0.89 -7.13
N PHE A 50 -1.95 -1.36 -5.98
CA PHE A 50 -1.59 -2.78 -5.81
C PHE A 50 -1.57 -3.20 -4.34
N THR A 51 -1.69 -4.52 -4.12
CA THR A 51 -1.44 -5.16 -2.84
C THR A 51 -0.42 -6.29 -3.00
N ARG A 52 0.47 -6.47 -2.02
CA ARG A 52 1.47 -7.53 -1.96
C ARG A 52 1.61 -8.03 -0.52
N GLN A 53 1.82 -9.34 -0.37
CA GLN A 53 2.29 -9.92 0.88
C GLN A 53 3.81 -10.01 0.90
N ALA A 54 4.45 -9.57 1.98
CA ALA A 54 5.87 -9.76 2.23
C ALA A 54 6.12 -9.93 3.75
N ASN A 55 6.84 -10.97 4.15
CA ASN A 55 7.25 -11.21 5.54
C ASN A 55 6.12 -11.08 6.58
N GLY A 56 4.91 -11.57 6.26
CA GLY A 56 3.75 -11.50 7.14
C GLY A 56 3.02 -10.14 7.16
N ARG A 57 3.42 -9.21 6.30
CA ARG A 57 2.85 -7.87 6.16
C ARG A 57 2.00 -7.77 4.90
N THR A 58 0.89 -7.04 5.00
CA THR A 58 0.10 -6.62 3.85
C THR A 58 0.55 -5.23 3.43
N ILE A 59 1.08 -5.10 2.23
CA ILE A 59 1.58 -3.83 1.69
C ILE A 59 0.60 -3.34 0.63
N VAL A 60 0.09 -2.13 0.80
CA VAL A 60 -0.95 -1.54 -0.04
C VAL A 60 -0.49 -0.21 -0.61
N ASN A 61 -0.57 -0.08 -1.92
CA ASN A 61 -0.55 1.20 -2.61
C ASN A 61 -1.95 1.51 -3.15
N ALA A 62 -2.53 2.65 -2.80
CA ALA A 62 -3.88 3.02 -3.25
C ALA A 62 -3.93 3.51 -4.70
N GLY A 63 -2.78 3.69 -5.35
CA GLY A 63 -2.67 4.38 -6.63
C GLY A 63 -2.70 5.90 -6.45
N SER A 64 -3.32 6.60 -7.39
CA SER A 64 -3.42 8.06 -7.36
C SER A 64 -4.84 8.54 -7.60
N ALA A 65 -5.27 9.53 -6.81
CA ALA A 65 -6.57 10.17 -7.00
C ALA A 65 -6.61 11.09 -8.24
N GLY A 66 -5.46 11.56 -8.74
CA GLY A 66 -5.42 12.56 -9.81
C GLY A 66 -4.30 12.38 -10.85
N PHE A 67 -3.39 11.43 -10.67
CA PHE A 67 -2.27 11.23 -11.58
C PHE A 67 -1.90 9.74 -11.75
N SER A 68 -2.88 8.90 -12.08
CA SER A 68 -2.69 7.46 -12.25
C SER A 68 -1.77 7.10 -13.43
N PHE A 69 -0.92 6.08 -13.24
CA PHE A 69 0.01 5.56 -14.27
C PHE A 69 -0.46 4.24 -14.90
N ASP A 70 -1.64 3.74 -14.54
CA ASP A 70 -2.22 2.50 -15.06
C ASP A 70 -3.05 2.67 -16.34
N GLY A 71 -3.08 3.87 -16.93
CA GLY A 71 -3.84 4.20 -18.14
C GLY A 71 -5.31 4.51 -17.89
N ASP A 72 -5.80 4.41 -16.65
CA ASP A 72 -7.16 4.78 -16.24
C ASP A 72 -7.12 6.05 -15.38
N ASN A 73 -7.56 7.17 -15.96
CA ASN A 73 -7.50 8.49 -15.35
C ASN A 73 -8.54 8.75 -14.25
N ARG A 74 -9.41 7.77 -13.93
CA ARG A 74 -10.33 7.88 -12.80
C ARG A 74 -9.55 7.82 -11.50
N ALA A 75 -10.01 8.57 -10.51
CA ALA A 75 -9.40 8.60 -9.18
C ALA A 75 -9.31 7.19 -8.58
N SER A 76 -8.09 6.75 -8.26
CA SER A 76 -7.82 5.46 -7.62
C SER A 76 -7.71 5.61 -6.11
N TYR A 77 -8.34 4.70 -5.38
CA TYR A 77 -8.25 4.62 -3.92
C TYR A 77 -8.45 3.17 -3.45
N ALA A 78 -8.12 2.90 -2.18
CA ALA A 78 -8.35 1.61 -1.53
C ALA A 78 -9.30 1.77 -0.35
N ILE A 79 -10.24 0.83 -0.20
CA ILE A 79 -11.00 0.61 1.03
C ILE A 79 -10.41 -0.60 1.73
N ILE A 80 -10.07 -0.44 3.00
CA ILE A 80 -9.48 -1.51 3.82
C ILE A 80 -10.44 -1.82 4.95
N ASP A 81 -11.00 -3.03 4.92
CA ASP A 81 -11.84 -3.56 5.98
C ASP A 81 -10.95 -4.36 6.93
N ILE A 82 -10.96 -3.99 8.21
CA ILE A 82 -10.16 -4.63 9.26
C ILE A 82 -11.13 -5.25 10.27
N ASP A 83 -11.02 -6.57 10.46
CA ASP A 83 -11.67 -7.28 11.56
C ASP A 83 -10.62 -7.90 12.51
N GLN A 84 -11.06 -8.68 13.50
CA GLN A 84 -10.18 -9.27 14.51
C GLN A 84 -9.07 -10.18 13.94
N THR A 85 -9.31 -10.79 12.77
CA THR A 85 -8.44 -11.82 12.17
C THR A 85 -8.10 -11.56 10.71
N ASN A 86 -8.85 -10.70 10.04
CA ASN A 86 -8.78 -10.51 8.60
C ASN A 86 -8.56 -9.04 8.26
N LEU A 87 -7.83 -8.86 7.16
CA LEU A 87 -7.65 -7.60 6.48
C LEU A 87 -8.04 -7.82 5.02
N ALA A 88 -9.07 -7.12 4.55
CA ALA A 88 -9.51 -7.15 3.17
C ALA A 88 -9.25 -5.80 2.50
N VAL A 89 -8.66 -5.84 1.31
CA VAL A 89 -8.34 -4.65 0.52
C VAL A 89 -9.18 -4.65 -0.75
N GLN A 90 -9.91 -3.56 -0.98
CA GLN A 90 -10.67 -3.33 -2.20
C GLN A 90 -10.15 -2.09 -2.91
N PHE A 91 -9.63 -2.25 -4.13
CA PHE A 91 -9.29 -1.10 -4.98
C PHE A 91 -10.53 -0.61 -5.70
N LYS A 92 -10.70 0.71 -5.72
CA LYS A 92 -11.81 1.37 -6.37
C LYS A 92 -11.31 2.50 -7.27
N LYS A 93 -12.06 2.72 -8.33
CA LYS A 93 -11.91 3.85 -9.24
C LYS A 93 -13.15 4.73 -9.09
N GLY A 94 -12.97 6.05 -9.19
CA GLY A 94 -14.08 7.01 -9.22
C GLY A 94 -15.09 6.65 -10.32
N VAL A 95 -16.37 6.93 -10.07
CA VAL A 95 -17.40 6.85 -11.10
C VAL A 95 -17.59 8.25 -11.66
N LEU A 96 -17.55 8.38 -13.00
CA LEU A 96 -17.85 9.62 -13.70
C LEU A 96 -19.37 9.83 -13.77
#